data_AF-A0A1I2V755-F1
#
_entry.id   AF-A0A1I2V755-F1
#
_cell.length_a   1.000
_cell.length_b   1.000
_cell.length_c   1.000
_cell.angle_alpha   90.00
_cell.angle_beta   90.00
_cell.angle_gamma   90.00
#
_symmetry.space_group_name_H-M   'P 1'
#
loop_
_entity.id
_entity.type
_entity.pdbx_description
1 polymer ?
#
loop_
_entity_poly.entity_id
_entity_poly.type
_entity_poly.pdbx_seq_one_letter_code
_entity_poly.pdbx_strand_id
1 'polypeptide(L)'
;MELILEDVPLKLFLKLFRPEDKVEVKELGDSWHPSSGFVNESILREARQVNQIISHEYDFKGLVYFEALISGVEVKYQDEQYILKGSRQELDKVISSIKALDGSSDFPPYNYKLLTP
;
A
#
# COMPACT_ATOMS: atom_id res chain seq x y z
N MET A 1 -2.79 13.34 -11.21
CA MET A 1 -3.58 13.66 -9.99
C MET A 1 -2.90 12.98 -8.81
N GLU A 2 -3.15 13.45 -7.60
CA GLU A 2 -2.54 12.88 -6.39
C GLU A 2 -3.61 12.61 -5.33
N LEU A 3 -3.54 11.45 -4.69
CA LEU A 3 -4.38 11.04 -3.58
C LEU A 3 -3.47 10.77 -2.38
N ILE A 4 -3.72 11.45 -1.27
CA ILE A 4 -2.99 11.24 -0.01
C ILE A 4 -3.90 10.47 0.94
N LEU A 5 -3.39 9.40 1.51
CA LEU A 5 -4.07 8.55 2.49
C LEU A 5 -3.24 8.54 3.79
N GLU A 6 -3.90 8.71 4.93
CA GLU A 6 -3.26 8.60 6.25
C GLU A 6 -2.72 7.19 6.51
N ASP A 7 -1.87 7.08 7.54
CA ASP A 7 -1.22 5.82 7.91
C ASP A 7 -2.21 4.69 8.13
N VAL A 8 -1.90 3.56 7.50
CA VAL A 8 -2.58 2.27 7.69
C VAL A 8 -1.57 1.15 7.46
N PRO A 9 -1.74 -0.01 8.14
CA PRO A 9 -0.92 -1.19 7.88
C PRO A 9 -0.88 -1.56 6.40
N LEU A 10 0.30 -1.91 5.87
CA LEU A 10 0.51 -2.19 4.43
C LEU A 10 -0.48 -3.21 3.87
N LYS A 11 -0.76 -4.29 4.61
CA LYS A 11 -1.71 -5.31 4.17
C LYS A 11 -3.13 -4.80 4.07
N LEU A 12 -3.54 -3.84 4.92
CA LEU A 12 -4.84 -3.20 4.82
C LEU A 12 -4.89 -2.24 3.63
N PHE A 13 -3.84 -1.43 3.45
CA PHE A 13 -3.68 -0.57 2.28
C PHE A 13 -3.80 -1.36 0.96
N LEU A 14 -3.13 -2.50 0.86
CA LEU A 14 -3.13 -3.33 -0.34
C LEU A 14 -4.51 -3.90 -0.69
N LYS A 15 -5.44 -3.99 0.27
CA LYS A 15 -6.84 -4.41 0.00
C LYS A 15 -7.65 -3.36 -0.77
N LEU A 16 -7.13 -2.13 -0.95
CA LEU A 16 -7.72 -1.13 -1.83
C LEU A 16 -7.57 -1.49 -3.32
N PHE A 17 -6.65 -2.41 -3.63
CA PHE A 17 -6.38 -2.92 -4.97
C PHE A 17 -6.96 -4.33 -5.14
N ARG A 18 -7.05 -4.79 -6.40
CA ARG A 18 -7.54 -6.15 -6.67
C ARG A 18 -6.49 -7.17 -6.25
N PRO A 19 -6.89 -8.35 -5.73
CA PRO A 19 -5.96 -9.41 -5.37
C PRO A 19 -4.96 -9.79 -6.47
N GLU A 20 -5.41 -9.78 -7.73
CA GLU A 20 -4.64 -10.11 -8.93
C GLU A 20 -3.82 -8.95 -9.52
N ASP A 21 -3.95 -7.72 -8.98
CA ASP A 21 -3.20 -6.57 -9.47
C ASP A 21 -1.70 -6.83 -9.30
N LYS A 22 -0.95 -6.54 -10.37
CA LYS A 22 0.50 -6.67 -10.37
C LYS A 22 1.12 -5.59 -9.48
N VAL A 23 2.08 -5.99 -8.66
CA VAL A 23 2.88 -5.12 -7.81
C VAL A 23 4.32 -5.15 -8.29
N GLU A 24 4.87 -3.99 -8.60
CA GLU A 24 6.29 -3.79 -8.90
C GLU A 24 6.89 -2.93 -7.80
N VAL A 25 7.48 -3.58 -6.80
CA VAL A 25 8.14 -2.90 -5.68
C VAL A 25 9.45 -2.30 -6.18
N LYS A 26 9.59 -0.99 -6.05
CA LYS A 26 10.81 -0.24 -6.37
C LYS A 26 11.75 -0.19 -5.17
N GLU A 27 11.20 0.08 -3.98
CA GLU A 27 11.98 0.21 -2.75
C GLU A 27 11.10 -0.08 -1.52
N LEU A 28 11.71 -0.63 -0.47
CA LEU A 28 11.05 -0.94 0.80
C LEU A 28 12.04 -0.67 1.94
N GLY A 29 11.60 0.09 2.95
CA GLY A 29 12.30 0.30 4.21
C GLY A 29 11.43 -0.08 5.38
N ASP A 30 11.98 -0.86 6.32
CA ASP A 30 11.33 -1.25 7.57
C ASP A 30 12.36 -1.12 8.72
N SER A 31 11.91 -0.63 9.87
CA SER A 31 12.73 -0.21 11.01
C SER A 31 13.32 -1.34 11.85
N TRP A 32 12.86 -2.59 11.73
CA TRP A 32 13.48 -3.79 12.34
C TRP A 32 14.06 -3.56 13.76
N HIS A 33 13.22 -3.41 14.79
CA HIS A 33 13.72 -3.49 16.17
C HIS A 33 14.31 -4.90 16.45
N PRO A 34 15.40 -5.01 17.23
CA PRO A 34 16.63 -5.65 16.82
C PRO A 34 16.83 -7.00 17.52
N SER A 35 16.54 -8.09 16.81
CA SER A 35 17.36 -9.30 16.93
C SER A 35 17.31 -10.01 15.59
N SER A 36 18.43 -10.02 14.88
CA SER A 36 18.67 -10.67 13.58
C SER A 36 17.84 -10.21 12.36
N GLY A 37 18.24 -9.06 11.79
CA GLY A 37 18.80 -9.03 10.43
C GLY A 37 17.87 -8.86 9.23
N PHE A 38 17.86 -7.63 8.67
CA PHE A 38 17.45 -7.23 7.31
C PHE A 38 16.08 -7.72 6.83
N VAL A 39 15.21 -6.79 6.38
CA VAL A 39 14.19 -7.17 5.40
C VAL A 39 14.94 -7.88 4.30
N ASN A 40 14.72 -9.19 4.17
CA ASN A 40 15.17 -9.88 3.00
C ASN A 40 14.34 -9.28 1.88
N GLU A 41 14.92 -8.36 1.10
CA GLU A 41 14.29 -7.79 -0.09
C GLU A 41 13.69 -8.90 -0.98
N SER A 42 14.17 -10.14 -0.85
CA SER A 42 13.58 -11.34 -1.43
C SER A 42 12.07 -11.51 -1.16
N ILE A 43 11.57 -11.14 0.03
CA ILE A 43 10.15 -11.28 0.41
C ILE A 43 9.24 -10.56 -0.60
N LEU A 44 9.65 -9.38 -1.06
CA LEU A 44 8.90 -8.61 -2.05
C LEU A 44 9.41 -8.78 -3.49
N ARG A 45 10.66 -9.23 -3.71
CA ARG A 45 11.14 -9.58 -5.05
C ARG A 45 10.37 -10.77 -5.65
N GLU A 46 9.86 -11.66 -4.81
CA GLU A 46 9.10 -12.84 -5.24
C GLU A 46 7.60 -12.55 -5.37
N ALA A 47 7.06 -11.67 -4.53
CA ALA A 47 5.65 -11.28 -4.57
C ALA A 47 5.39 -10.28 -5.70
N ARG A 48 4.73 -10.76 -6.77
CA ARG A 48 4.39 -9.97 -7.97
C ARG A 48 2.94 -9.51 -8.01
N GLN A 49 2.12 -9.95 -7.05
CA GLN A 49 0.69 -9.67 -6.98
C GLN A 49 0.29 -9.25 -5.57
N VAL A 50 -0.76 -8.44 -5.48
CA VAL A 50 -1.33 -7.93 -4.22
C VAL A 50 -1.63 -9.07 -3.24
N ASN A 51 -2.30 -10.13 -3.70
CA ASN A 51 -2.67 -11.27 -2.86
C ASN A 51 -1.47 -11.99 -2.23
N GLN A 52 -0.33 -12.07 -2.93
CA GLN A 52 0.88 -12.73 -2.44
C GLN A 52 1.49 -11.95 -1.28
N ILE A 53 1.42 -10.62 -1.30
CA ILE A 53 1.92 -9.78 -0.21
C ILE A 53 0.96 -9.85 0.99
N ILE A 54 -0.35 -9.80 0.74
CA ILE A 54 -1.37 -9.87 1.80
C ILE A 54 -1.32 -11.20 2.55
N SER A 55 -1.14 -12.32 1.84
CA SER A 55 -1.10 -13.66 2.43
C SER A 55 0.24 -14.05 3.04
N HIS A 56 1.31 -13.27 2.82
CA HIS A 56 2.63 -13.54 3.36
C HIS A 56 2.62 -13.48 4.89
N GLU A 57 3.42 -14.30 5.58
CA GLU A 57 3.40 -14.36 7.06
C GLU A 57 4.00 -13.11 7.73
N TYR A 58 4.92 -12.42 7.04
CA TYR A 58 5.55 -11.18 7.53
C TYR A 58 4.51 -10.05 7.76
N ASP A 59 4.60 -9.36 8.89
CA ASP A 59 3.55 -8.45 9.41
C ASP A 59 3.75 -6.96 9.06
N PHE A 60 4.87 -6.56 8.43
CA PHE A 60 5.16 -5.17 7.97
C PHE A 60 4.84 -4.03 8.98
N LYS A 61 4.75 -4.32 10.28
CA LYS A 61 4.40 -3.34 11.32
C LYS A 61 5.45 -2.26 11.53
N GLY A 62 6.70 -2.52 11.13
CA GLY A 62 7.81 -1.58 11.23
C GLY A 62 8.04 -0.78 9.94
N LEU A 63 7.10 -0.79 9.00
CA LEU A 63 7.24 -0.11 7.71
C LEU A 63 7.58 1.37 7.90
N VAL A 64 8.70 1.82 7.35
CA VAL A 64 9.10 3.23 7.34
C VAL A 64 9.09 3.83 5.94
N TYR A 65 9.18 2.99 4.91
CA TYR A 65 9.20 3.40 3.52
C TYR A 65 8.66 2.30 2.62
N PHE A 66 7.87 2.67 1.62
CA PHE A 66 7.42 1.75 0.56
C PHE A 66 7.25 2.52 -0.73
N GLU A 67 7.84 2.04 -1.81
CA GLU A 67 7.61 2.60 -3.14
C GLU A 67 7.32 1.47 -4.12
N ALA A 68 6.20 1.56 -4.83
CA ALA A 68 5.78 0.56 -5.79
C ALA A 68 4.93 1.14 -6.93
N LEU A 69 4.82 0.38 -8.01
CA LEU A 69 3.80 0.57 -9.04
C LEU A 69 2.76 -0.56 -8.91
N ILE A 70 1.49 -0.20 -8.71
CA ILE A 70 0.38 -1.15 -8.54
C ILE A 70 -0.72 -0.82 -9.53
N SER A 71 -0.96 -1.69 -10.51
CA SER A 71 -2.01 -1.51 -11.53
C SER A 71 -2.00 -0.12 -12.21
N GLY A 72 -0.81 0.44 -12.46
CA GLY A 72 -0.62 1.77 -13.06
C GLY A 72 -0.61 2.94 -12.07
N VAL A 73 -0.86 2.70 -10.79
CA VAL A 73 -0.76 3.70 -9.71
C VAL A 73 0.62 3.65 -9.08
N GLU A 74 1.33 4.77 -9.10
CA GLU A 74 2.55 4.95 -8.32
C GLU A 74 2.16 5.16 -6.86
N VAL A 75 2.72 4.35 -5.97
CA VAL A 75 2.48 4.39 -4.53
C VAL A 75 3.78 4.71 -3.83
N LYS A 76 3.73 5.67 -2.91
CA LYS A 76 4.83 6.00 -2.02
C LYS A 76 4.32 6.13 -0.58
N TYR A 77 4.87 5.35 0.34
CA TYR A 77 4.70 5.52 1.78
C TYR A 77 5.92 6.23 2.36
N GLN A 78 5.70 7.37 3.01
CA GLN A 78 6.70 8.14 3.74
C GLN A 78 5.97 9.06 4.73
N ASP A 79 6.63 9.43 5.83
CA ASP A 79 6.07 10.37 6.81
C ASP A 79 4.66 9.97 7.29
N GLU A 80 4.45 8.66 7.53
CA GLU A 80 3.17 8.09 8.01
C GLU A 80 1.98 8.34 7.04
N GLN A 81 2.25 8.44 5.73
CA GLN A 81 1.22 8.66 4.71
C GLN A 81 1.51 7.88 3.45
N TYR A 82 0.46 7.41 2.77
CA TYR A 82 0.55 6.93 1.40
C TYR A 82 0.20 8.06 0.43
N ILE A 83 1.10 8.31 -0.52
CA ILE A 83 0.92 9.22 -1.64
C ILE A 83 0.74 8.38 -2.89
N LEU A 84 -0.41 8.52 -3.53
CA LEU A 84 -0.78 7.77 -4.74
C LEU A 84 -0.87 8.73 -5.92
N LYS A 85 -0.15 8.40 -7.00
CA LYS A 85 -0.14 9.17 -8.25
C LYS A 85 -0.56 8.29 -9.42
N GLY A 86 -1.45 8.82 -10.25
CA GLY A 86 -1.95 8.10 -11.41
C GLY A 86 -2.92 8.94 -12.23
N SER A 87 -3.52 8.29 -13.23
CA SER A 87 -4.64 8.85 -13.99
C SER A 87 -5.87 8.99 -13.09
N ARG A 88 -6.80 9.86 -13.49
CA ARG A 88 -8.08 10.02 -12.79
C ARG A 88 -8.84 8.70 -12.66
N GLN A 89 -8.88 7.91 -13.74
CA GLN A 89 -9.61 6.64 -13.77
C GLN A 89 -9.02 5.62 -12.78
N GLU A 90 -7.70 5.58 -12.62
CA GLU A 90 -7.05 4.67 -11.68
C GLU A 90 -7.32 5.09 -10.24
N LEU A 91 -7.15 6.39 -9.92
CA LEU A 91 -7.41 6.90 -8.58
C LEU A 91 -8.89 6.83 -8.19
N ASP A 92 -9.81 7.03 -9.15
CA ASP A 92 -11.25 6.88 -8.91
C ASP A 92 -11.60 5.44 -8.50
N LYS A 93 -10.92 4.41 -9.07
CA LYS A 93 -11.10 3.01 -8.62
C LYS A 93 -10.65 2.81 -7.18
N VAL A 94 -9.50 3.37 -6.80
CA VAL A 94 -8.99 3.28 -5.41
C VAL A 94 -9.96 3.98 -4.45
N ILE A 95 -10.46 5.17 -4.80
CA ILE A 95 -11.46 5.90 -4.00
C ILE A 95 -12.76 5.10 -3.88
N SER A 96 -13.21 4.43 -4.95
CA SER A 96 -14.35 3.53 -4.89
C SER A 96 -14.12 2.37 -3.92
N SER A 97 -12.93 1.76 -3.91
CA SER A 97 -12.56 0.73 -2.93
C SER A 97 -12.57 1.27 -1.51
N ILE A 98 -12.00 2.46 -1.28
CA ILE A 98 -12.02 3.13 0.03
C ILE A 98 -13.46 3.25 0.52
N LYS A 99 -14.36 3.82 -0.30
CA LYS A 99 -15.78 4.00 0.05
C LYS A 99 -16.53 2.70 0.28
N ALA A 100 -16.14 1.63 -0.40
CA ALA A 100 -16.76 0.31 -0.23
C ALA A 100 -16.33 -0.38 1.07
N LEU A 101 -15.12 -0.07 1.56
CA LEU A 101 -14.57 -0.62 2.79
C LEU A 101 -14.88 0.28 4.01
N ASP A 102 -15.14 1.56 3.79
CA ASP A 102 -15.56 2.51 4.81
C ASP A 102 -16.91 2.06 5.41
N GLY A 103 -16.91 1.68 6.69
CA GLY A 103 -18.08 1.13 7.38
C GLY A 103 -18.15 -0.41 7.45
N SER A 104 -17.18 -1.12 6.90
CA SER A 104 -16.97 -2.54 7.22
C SER A 104 -16.35 -2.68 8.61
N SER A 105 -16.87 -3.61 9.43
CA SER A 105 -16.39 -3.89 10.79
C SER A 105 -14.90 -4.23 10.87
N ASP A 106 -14.32 -4.68 9.75
CA ASP A 106 -12.95 -5.20 9.67
C ASP A 106 -11.93 -4.12 9.25
N PHE A 107 -12.35 -2.86 9.06
CA PHE A 107 -11.49 -1.79 8.56
C PHE A 107 -11.62 -0.50 9.40
N PRO A 108 -10.50 0.13 9.77
CA PRO A 108 -10.54 1.49 10.28
C PRO A 108 -11.06 2.44 9.18
N PRO A 109 -11.65 3.59 9.55
CA PRO A 109 -11.99 4.61 8.56
C PRO A 109 -10.73 5.07 7.82
N TYR A 110 -10.82 5.13 6.50
CA TYR A 110 -9.72 5.60 5.66
C TYR A 110 -9.84 7.12 5.49
N ASN A 111 -8.95 7.87 6.13
CA ASN A 111 -8.86 9.31 5.92
C ASN A 111 -7.99 9.61 4.70
N TYR A 112 -8.56 10.29 3.70
CA TYR A 112 -7.84 10.65 2.48
C TYR A 112 -8.15 12.06 1.99
N LYS A 113 -7.22 12.62 1.23
CA LYS A 113 -7.33 13.90 0.54
C LYS A 113 -6.98 13.74 -0.93
N LEU A 114 -7.91 14.10 -1.81
CA LEU A 114 -7.65 14.17 -3.25
C LEU A 114 -7.12 15.56 -3.60
N LEU A 115 -5.93 15.62 -4.20
CA LEU A 115 -5.35 16.82 -4.77
C LEU A 115 -5.53 16.79 -6.29
N THR A 116 -6.43 17.65 -6.76
CA THR A 116 -6.53 17.99 -8.19
C THR A 116 -5.59 19.15 -8.49
N PRO A 117 -4.85 19.12 -9.61
CA PRO A 117 -4.13 20.30 -10.09
C PRO A 117 -5.07 21.49 -10.36
#